data_AF-A0A7W1C6H9-F1
#
_entry.id   AF-A0A7W1C6H9-F1
#
_cell.length_a   1.000
_cell.length_b   1.000
_cell.length_c   1.000
_cell.angle_alpha   90.00
_cell.angle_beta   90.00
_cell.angle_gamma   90.00
#
_symmetry.space_group_name_H-M   'P 1'
#
loop_
_entity.id
_entity.type
_entity.pdbx_description
1 polymer ?
#
loop_
_entity_poly.entity_id
_entity_poly.type
_entity_poly.pdbx_seq_one_letter_code
_entity_poly.pdbx_strand_id
1 'polypeptide(L)'
;MCLPACPTYAMTPRERANPRGRIGLMRAVARGDMEVGDRAFAEAMYYCVGCRACETACPAGVEFGRLLEGARAAVEEAEAPGRPSDFPRGRLLDLLAHPGRLRRAARFLRVYQRTLGRRDRWRRWFGERFPDLAELEPLAPEVPPQGRKWRLQDALDPADVVADGPAPKTRGTVALHPGCVQAVLLPEVNADTAQVLAYNGWRVVVPKGFRCCGALHAHQGQAAVARDLARANIAVFEAAGVERLISNAAGCGAHLKGYGHLLEDDPGWAARAARFAASVTDVTEDLVESGVRRPRRPFSLRATYHDPCHLIHGQRVAEAPRLLLRAIPGLDLVPLAESTWCCGSAGIYSVTHPDAAGELLERKIGHIRATGAELVVTGNPGCMFQIAGGLRAMGSSVRVVHPVSLLRIAYELPPLLPYSRRWQSLTS
;
A
#
# COMPACT_ATOMS: atom_id res chain seq x y z
N MET A 1 8.54 -6.45 25.32
CA MET A 1 8.59 -7.03 23.96
C MET A 1 7.88 -6.17 22.93
N CYS A 2 6.60 -5.79 23.10
CA CYS A 2 5.90 -4.97 22.09
C CYS A 2 6.18 -3.45 22.15
N LEU A 3 6.71 -2.93 23.27
CA LEU A 3 7.00 -1.48 23.41
C LEU A 3 8.10 -1.01 22.45
N PRO A 4 9.28 -1.67 22.37
CA PRO A 4 10.34 -1.24 21.46
C PRO A 4 9.97 -1.42 19.98
N ALA A 5 8.97 -2.24 19.67
CA ALA A 5 8.48 -2.44 18.30
C ALA A 5 7.39 -1.44 17.90
N CYS A 6 6.90 -0.60 18.82
CA CYS A 6 5.75 0.28 18.57
C CYS A 6 6.19 1.69 18.19
N PRO A 7 5.97 2.13 16.93
CA PRO A 7 6.43 3.45 16.49
C PRO A 7 5.78 4.60 17.26
N THR A 8 4.48 4.48 17.58
CA THR A 8 3.75 5.54 18.29
C THR A 8 4.16 5.68 19.75
N TYR A 9 4.62 4.58 20.37
CA TYR A 9 5.16 4.64 21.73
C TYR A 9 6.56 5.25 21.74
N ALA A 10 7.37 4.97 20.72
CA ALA A 10 8.70 5.57 20.59
C ALA A 10 8.63 7.09 20.42
N MET A 11 7.65 7.60 19.65
CA MET A 11 7.41 9.04 19.51
C MET A 11 6.81 9.67 20.77
N THR A 12 5.83 8.99 21.38
CA THR A 12 5.13 9.48 22.57
C THR A 12 5.10 8.36 23.62
N PRO A 13 6.01 8.37 24.62
CA PRO A 13 6.15 7.31 25.62
C PRO A 13 5.05 7.38 26.68
N ARG A 14 3.79 7.32 26.26
CA ARG A 14 2.60 7.23 27.10
C ARG A 14 2.09 5.79 27.08
N GLU A 15 1.65 5.28 28.23
CA GLU A 15 1.14 3.90 28.33
C GLU A 15 -0.03 3.66 27.36
N ARG A 16 -0.97 4.61 27.25
CA ARG A 16 -2.09 4.54 26.31
C ARG A 16 -1.70 4.52 24.82
N ALA A 17 -0.47 4.91 24.49
CA ALA A 17 0.05 4.97 23.12
C ALA A 17 0.81 3.70 22.70
N ASN A 18 0.88 2.69 23.55
CA ASN A 18 1.51 1.40 23.25
C ASN A 18 0.47 0.26 23.03
N PRO A 19 0.86 -0.90 22.48
CA PRO A 19 -0.07 -1.98 22.17
C PRO A 19 -0.78 -2.57 23.39
N ARG A 20 -0.09 -2.71 24.54
CA ARG A 20 -0.66 -3.26 25.78
C ARG A 20 -1.63 -2.29 26.41
N GLY A 21 -1.27 -1.01 26.51
CA GLY A 21 -2.17 0.03 27.00
C GLY A 21 -3.45 0.09 26.17
N ARG A 22 -3.36 0.01 24.84
CA ARG A 22 -4.54 -0.05 23.96
C ARG A 22 -5.41 -1.27 24.19
N ILE A 23 -4.83 -2.47 24.33
CA ILE A 23 -5.59 -3.68 24.68
C ILE A 23 -6.24 -3.52 26.06
N GLY A 24 -5.56 -2.89 27.01
CA GLY A 24 -6.12 -2.55 28.32
C GLY A 24 -7.37 -1.68 28.21
N LEU A 25 -7.31 -0.64 27.39
CA LEU A 25 -8.47 0.23 27.12
C LEU A 25 -9.60 -0.53 26.40
N MET A 26 -9.28 -1.35 25.40
CA MET A 26 -10.28 -2.21 24.72
C MET A 26 -10.98 -3.16 25.71
N ARG A 27 -10.25 -3.69 26.69
CA ARG A 27 -10.82 -4.54 27.76
C ARG A 27 -11.69 -3.77 28.74
N ALA A 28 -11.29 -2.55 29.11
CA ALA A 28 -12.10 -1.68 29.97
C ALA A 28 -13.45 -1.38 29.29
N VAL A 29 -13.42 -1.05 28.00
CA VAL A 29 -14.63 -0.87 27.19
C VAL A 29 -15.47 -2.15 27.14
N ALA A 30 -14.86 -3.30 26.85
CA ALA A 30 -15.57 -4.58 26.79
C ALA A 30 -16.20 -5.02 28.12
N ARG A 31 -15.71 -4.51 29.26
CA ARG A 31 -16.24 -4.80 30.61
C ARG A 31 -17.29 -3.79 31.06
N GLY A 32 -17.47 -2.70 30.34
CA GLY A 32 -18.31 -1.57 30.77
C GLY A 32 -17.64 -0.63 31.77
N ASP A 33 -16.33 -0.79 32.02
CA ASP A 33 -15.55 0.10 32.90
C ASP A 33 -15.23 1.46 32.23
N MET A 34 -15.40 1.54 30.90
CA MET A 34 -15.16 2.72 30.07
C MET A 34 -16.18 2.76 28.93
N GLU A 35 -16.70 3.93 28.60
CA GLU A 35 -17.61 4.07 27.46
C GLU A 35 -16.85 4.00 26.12
N VAL A 36 -17.46 3.41 25.10
CA VAL A 36 -16.88 3.37 23.73
C VAL A 36 -16.68 4.78 23.17
N GLY A 37 -17.59 5.70 23.50
CA GLY A 37 -17.51 7.11 23.10
C GLY A 37 -16.50 7.95 23.88
N ASP A 38 -15.75 7.35 24.82
CA ASP A 38 -14.73 8.04 25.58
C ASP A 38 -13.64 8.59 24.64
N ARG A 39 -13.38 9.89 24.76
CA ARG A 39 -12.42 10.60 23.90
C ARG A 39 -11.00 10.04 24.03
N ALA A 40 -10.57 9.65 25.23
CA ALA A 40 -9.24 9.10 25.44
C ALA A 40 -9.10 7.70 24.81
N PHE A 41 -10.18 6.91 24.77
CA PHE A 41 -10.23 5.65 24.02
C PHE A 41 -10.09 5.90 22.52
N ALA A 42 -10.93 6.75 21.95
CA ALA A 42 -10.91 7.10 20.52
C ALA A 42 -9.53 7.64 20.09
N GLU A 43 -8.98 8.60 20.85
CA GLU A 43 -7.63 9.15 20.62
C GLU A 43 -6.56 8.05 20.62
N ALA A 44 -6.60 7.13 21.60
CA ALA A 44 -5.62 6.04 21.68
C ALA A 44 -5.70 5.10 20.47
N MET A 45 -6.92 4.79 20.00
CA MET A 45 -7.13 3.94 18.82
C MET A 45 -6.68 4.64 17.55
N TYR A 46 -7.04 5.91 17.34
CA TYR A 46 -6.72 6.65 16.11
C TYR A 46 -5.28 7.13 16.03
N TYR A 47 -4.61 7.36 17.16
CA TYR A 47 -3.18 7.65 17.18
C TYR A 47 -2.34 6.44 16.70
N CYS A 48 -2.86 5.22 16.77
CA CYS A 48 -2.16 4.04 16.27
C CYS A 48 -1.99 4.07 14.74
N VAL A 49 -0.78 3.83 14.23
CA VAL A 49 -0.55 3.72 12.78
C VAL A 49 -1.01 2.38 12.17
N GLY A 50 -1.45 1.41 12.98
CA GLY A 50 -1.94 0.11 12.49
C GLY A 50 -0.89 -0.73 11.75
N CYS A 51 0.40 -0.55 12.05
CA CYS A 51 1.51 -1.24 11.36
C CYS A 51 1.66 -2.72 11.73
N ARG A 52 1.01 -3.18 12.80
CA ARG A 52 1.02 -4.58 13.28
C ARG A 52 2.40 -5.13 13.68
N ALA A 53 3.43 -4.29 13.81
CA ALA A 53 4.76 -4.70 14.31
C ALA A 53 4.70 -5.37 15.69
N CYS A 54 3.73 -4.97 16.52
CA CYS A 54 3.47 -5.58 17.80
C CYS A 54 3.01 -7.05 17.72
N GLU A 55 2.41 -7.49 16.62
CA GLU A 55 1.97 -8.88 16.43
C GLU A 55 3.17 -9.79 16.23
N THR A 56 4.10 -9.40 15.36
CA THR A 56 5.35 -10.14 15.16
C THR A 56 6.19 -10.21 16.43
N ALA A 57 6.16 -9.16 17.25
CA ALA A 57 6.87 -9.14 18.53
C ALA A 57 6.11 -9.85 19.68
N CYS A 58 4.89 -10.37 19.44
CA CYS A 58 4.05 -10.94 20.49
C CYS A 58 4.22 -12.47 20.59
N PRO A 59 4.78 -12.99 21.69
CA PRO A 59 4.89 -14.44 21.88
C PRO A 59 3.53 -15.13 22.07
N ALA A 60 2.50 -14.38 22.48
CA ALA A 60 1.14 -14.88 22.67
C ALA A 60 0.31 -14.90 21.38
N GLY A 61 0.86 -14.44 20.24
CA GLY A 61 0.17 -14.47 18.95
C GLY A 61 -1.06 -13.56 18.84
N VAL A 62 -1.13 -12.47 19.63
CA VAL A 62 -2.29 -11.56 19.61
C VAL A 62 -2.42 -10.88 18.25
N GLU A 63 -3.58 -11.03 17.61
CA GLU A 63 -3.96 -10.38 16.36
C GLU A 63 -4.39 -8.92 16.57
N PHE A 64 -3.44 -8.08 16.96
CA PHE A 64 -3.70 -6.69 17.34
C PHE A 64 -4.44 -5.86 16.28
N GLY A 65 -4.17 -6.09 14.99
CA GLY A 65 -4.82 -5.42 13.87
C GLY A 65 -6.33 -5.64 13.85
N ARG A 66 -6.77 -6.88 14.08
CA ARG A 66 -8.20 -7.23 14.22
C ARG A 66 -8.83 -6.48 15.39
N LEU A 67 -8.17 -6.49 16.55
CA LEU A 67 -8.66 -5.76 17.73
C LEU A 67 -8.74 -4.26 17.48
N LEU A 68 -7.75 -3.68 16.79
CA LEU A 68 -7.71 -2.26 16.46
C LEU A 68 -8.83 -1.87 15.49
N GLU A 69 -9.05 -2.65 14.43
CA GLU A 69 -10.12 -2.40 13.46
C GLU A 69 -11.50 -2.50 14.12
N GLY A 70 -11.73 -3.52 14.97
CA GLY A 70 -12.96 -3.66 15.73
C GLY A 70 -13.19 -2.51 16.73
N ALA A 71 -12.13 -2.08 17.43
CA ALA A 71 -12.21 -0.93 18.33
C ALA A 71 -12.54 0.37 17.59
N ARG A 72 -11.93 0.61 16.42
CA ARG A 72 -12.26 1.78 15.58
C ARG A 72 -13.69 1.72 15.05
N ALA A 73 -14.15 0.54 14.64
CA ALA A 73 -15.54 0.37 14.20
C ALA A 73 -16.54 0.68 15.32
N ALA A 74 -16.27 0.19 16.54
CA ALA A 74 -17.10 0.50 17.70
C ALA A 74 -17.12 2.01 18.00
N VAL A 75 -15.98 2.70 17.88
CA VAL A 75 -15.93 4.17 18.01
C VAL A 75 -16.80 4.83 16.96
N GLU A 76 -16.65 4.49 15.67
CA GLU A 76 -17.47 5.09 14.59
C GLU A 76 -18.97 4.77 14.73
N GLU A 77 -19.34 3.63 15.32
CA GLU A 77 -20.75 3.30 15.61
C GLU A 77 -21.31 4.09 16.80
N ALA A 78 -20.49 4.36 17.82
CA ALA A 78 -20.87 5.15 19.00
C ALA A 78 -20.91 6.65 18.73
N GLU A 79 -20.09 7.16 17.80
CA GLU A 79 -20.14 8.55 17.35
C GLU A 79 -21.30 8.74 16.35
N ALA A 80 -22.42 9.31 16.81
CA ALA A 80 -23.58 9.57 15.96
C ALA A 80 -23.20 10.31 14.66
N PRO A 81 -23.86 10.03 13.52
CA PRO A 81 -23.59 10.72 12.25
C PRO A 81 -23.75 12.24 12.43
N GLY A 82 -22.65 13.00 12.30
CA GLY A 82 -22.71 14.47 12.33
C GLY A 82 -21.64 15.22 13.12
N ARG A 83 -20.60 14.56 13.66
CA ARG A 83 -19.44 15.29 14.20
C ARG A 83 -18.68 16.02 13.07
N PRO A 84 -18.37 17.33 13.19
CA PRO A 84 -17.72 18.10 12.12
C PRO A 84 -16.33 17.57 11.70
N SER A 85 -15.66 16.80 12.56
CA SER A 85 -14.31 16.25 12.34
C SER A 85 -14.24 15.07 11.38
N ASP A 86 -15.34 14.35 11.12
CA ASP A 86 -15.33 13.09 10.36
C ASP A 86 -15.74 13.25 8.89
N PHE A 87 -16.40 14.36 8.58
CA PHE A 87 -16.79 14.73 7.23
C PHE A 87 -15.63 14.84 6.22
N PRO A 88 -14.45 15.43 6.53
CA PRO A 88 -13.33 15.45 5.60
C PRO A 88 -12.72 14.06 5.39
N ARG A 89 -12.71 13.20 6.44
CA ARG A 89 -12.18 11.84 6.38
C ARG A 89 -13.00 10.94 5.46
N GLY A 90 -14.32 10.90 5.66
CA GLY A 90 -15.22 10.11 4.82
C GLY A 90 -15.16 10.53 3.34
N ARG A 91 -15.13 11.85 3.07
CA ARG A 91 -14.98 12.38 1.70
C ARG A 91 -13.64 12.00 1.05
N LEU A 92 -12.56 12.02 1.81
CA LEU A 92 -11.24 11.59 1.32
C LEU A 92 -11.25 10.10 0.98
N LEU A 93 -11.78 9.26 1.87
CA LEU A 93 -11.91 7.82 1.63
C LEU A 93 -12.76 7.54 0.39
N ASP A 94 -13.91 8.20 0.26
CA ASP A 94 -14.76 8.11 -0.92
C ASP A 94 -14.04 8.53 -2.19
N LEU A 95 -13.26 9.61 -2.15
CA LEU A 95 -12.47 10.05 -3.30
C LEU A 95 -11.44 8.96 -3.71
N LEU A 96 -10.69 8.44 -2.74
CA LEU A 96 -9.62 7.46 -2.96
C LEU A 96 -10.17 6.08 -3.39
N ALA A 97 -11.33 5.69 -2.84
CA ALA A 97 -11.98 4.41 -3.09
C ALA A 97 -12.65 4.32 -4.47
N HIS A 98 -12.89 5.46 -5.12
CA HIS A 98 -13.56 5.55 -6.42
C HIS A 98 -12.57 5.97 -7.52
N PRO A 99 -11.98 5.03 -8.29
CA PRO A 99 -10.96 5.33 -9.30
C PRO A 99 -11.41 6.33 -10.37
N GLY A 100 -12.72 6.40 -10.65
CA GLY A 100 -13.29 7.40 -11.57
C GLY A 100 -13.18 8.83 -11.02
N ARG A 101 -13.50 9.02 -9.74
CA ARG A 101 -13.38 10.32 -9.04
C ARG A 101 -11.91 10.68 -8.85
N LEU A 102 -11.10 9.74 -8.36
CA LEU A 102 -9.66 9.92 -8.17
C LEU A 102 -8.95 10.30 -9.49
N ARG A 103 -9.31 9.69 -10.62
CA ARG A 103 -8.72 10.04 -11.92
C ARG A 103 -9.04 11.47 -12.36
N ARG A 104 -10.26 11.97 -12.06
CA ARG A 104 -10.61 13.38 -12.32
C ARG A 104 -9.75 14.30 -11.46
N ALA A 105 -9.66 14.03 -10.15
CA ALA A 105 -8.81 14.79 -9.23
C ALA A 105 -7.33 14.78 -9.65
N ALA A 106 -6.78 13.61 -9.99
CA ALA A 106 -5.41 13.46 -10.47
C ALA A 106 -5.16 14.26 -11.77
N ARG A 107 -6.13 14.30 -12.69
CA ARG A 107 -6.03 15.13 -13.90
C ARG A 107 -5.93 16.62 -13.56
N PHE A 108 -6.76 17.12 -12.64
CA PHE A 108 -6.70 18.51 -12.19
C PHE A 108 -5.36 18.81 -11.51
N LEU A 109 -4.92 17.94 -10.60
CA LEU A 109 -3.63 18.07 -9.91
C LEU A 109 -2.46 18.10 -10.91
N ARG A 110 -2.50 17.27 -11.96
CA ARG A 110 -1.47 17.28 -13.00
C ARG A 110 -1.44 18.59 -13.79
N VAL A 111 -2.62 19.14 -14.12
CA VAL A 111 -2.70 20.46 -14.79
C VAL A 111 -2.09 21.51 -13.88
N TYR A 112 -2.48 21.54 -12.61
CA TYR A 112 -1.92 22.42 -11.59
C TYR A 112 -0.38 22.31 -11.50
N GLN A 113 0.16 21.10 -11.37
CA GLN A 113 1.61 20.84 -11.30
C GLN A 113 2.38 21.29 -12.55
N ARG A 114 1.73 21.37 -13.72
CA ARG A 114 2.37 21.77 -14.99
C ARG A 114 2.22 23.23 -15.35
N THR A 115 1.15 23.89 -14.91
CA THR A 115 0.84 25.27 -15.29
C THR A 115 1.10 26.24 -14.14
N LEU A 116 0.38 26.10 -13.03
CA LEU A 116 0.30 27.07 -11.94
C LEU A 116 1.36 26.83 -10.86
N GLY A 117 1.62 25.56 -10.49
CA GLY A 117 2.58 25.19 -9.45
C GLY A 117 4.06 25.44 -9.82
N ARG A 118 4.36 25.71 -11.10
CA ARG A 118 5.70 26.08 -11.60
C ARG A 118 5.97 27.59 -11.60
N ARG A 119 4.94 28.42 -11.38
CA ARG A 119 5.07 29.88 -11.39
C ARG A 119 4.94 30.38 -9.97
N ASP A 120 6.03 30.85 -9.37
CA ASP A 120 6.06 31.28 -7.95
C ASP A 120 4.96 32.28 -7.58
N ARG A 121 4.59 33.19 -8.50
CA ARG A 121 3.45 34.09 -8.31
C ARG A 121 2.12 33.38 -8.12
N TRP A 122 1.84 32.36 -8.92
CA TRP A 122 0.57 31.62 -8.84
C TRP A 122 0.56 30.64 -7.67
N ARG A 123 1.71 30.05 -7.34
CA ARG A 123 1.86 29.21 -6.15
C ARG A 123 1.65 30.01 -4.86
N ARG A 124 2.24 31.20 -4.76
CA ARG A 124 2.00 32.14 -3.64
C ARG A 124 0.54 32.58 -3.57
N TRP A 125 -0.03 33.03 -4.69
CA TRP A 125 -1.45 33.41 -4.75
C TRP A 125 -2.39 32.27 -4.34
N PHE A 126 -2.11 31.05 -4.78
CA PHE A 126 -2.89 29.87 -4.40
C PHE A 126 -2.74 29.56 -2.91
N GLY A 127 -1.52 29.64 -2.37
CA GLY A 127 -1.27 29.45 -0.94
C GLY A 127 -1.92 30.50 -0.04
N GLU A 128 -1.95 31.76 -0.47
CA GLU A 128 -2.66 32.84 0.23
C GLU A 128 -4.19 32.63 0.20
N ARG A 129 -4.73 32.05 -0.88
CA ARG A 129 -6.17 31.87 -1.08
C ARG A 129 -6.71 30.54 -0.54
N PHE A 130 -5.87 29.52 -0.45
CA PHE A 130 -6.20 28.16 -0.06
C PHE A 130 -5.09 27.55 0.83
N PRO A 131 -4.88 28.07 2.05
CA PRO A 131 -3.78 27.67 2.92
C PRO A 131 -3.78 26.16 3.22
N ASP A 132 -4.94 25.58 3.55
CA ASP A 132 -5.08 24.14 3.80
C ASP A 132 -4.66 23.27 2.61
N LEU A 133 -4.93 23.71 1.38
CA LEU A 133 -4.53 22.98 0.17
C LEU A 133 -3.04 23.16 -0.14
N ALA A 134 -2.45 24.29 0.25
CA ALA A 134 -1.03 24.54 0.11
C ALA A 134 -0.20 23.72 1.10
N GLU A 135 -0.72 23.47 2.31
CA GLU A 135 -0.09 22.53 3.26
C GLU A 135 -0.08 21.09 2.75
N LEU A 136 -1.07 20.71 1.92
CA LEU A 136 -1.13 19.41 1.27
C LEU A 136 -0.31 19.32 -0.02
N GLU A 137 0.14 20.44 -0.59
CA GLU A 137 0.91 20.47 -1.85
C GLU A 137 2.21 19.65 -1.76
N PRO A 138 3.04 19.75 -0.69
CA PRO A 138 4.23 18.93 -0.53
C PRO A 138 3.94 17.42 -0.46
N LEU A 139 2.76 17.06 0.08
CA LEU A 139 2.27 15.69 0.21
C LEU A 139 1.67 15.16 -1.09
N ALA A 140 1.36 16.04 -2.04
CA ALA A 140 0.75 15.66 -3.30
C ALA A 140 1.70 14.79 -4.14
N PRO A 141 1.25 13.61 -4.59
CA PRO A 141 2.07 12.74 -5.42
C PRO A 141 2.30 13.37 -6.79
N GLU A 142 3.45 13.08 -7.40
CA GLU A 142 3.64 13.39 -8.82
C GLU A 142 2.66 12.55 -9.64
N VAL A 143 1.80 13.21 -10.42
CA VAL A 143 0.79 12.50 -11.20
C VAL A 143 1.38 12.09 -12.55
N PRO A 144 1.41 10.77 -12.88
CA PRO A 144 1.94 10.30 -14.15
C PRO A 144 1.09 10.77 -15.33
N PRO A 145 1.58 10.63 -16.58
CA PRO A 145 0.81 10.95 -17.76
C PRO A 145 -0.56 10.27 -17.87
N GLN A 146 -1.60 10.99 -17.43
CA GLN A 146 -3.00 10.62 -17.64
C GLN A 146 -3.30 10.63 -19.14
N GLY A 147 -3.59 9.45 -19.69
CA GLY A 147 -3.86 9.25 -21.12
C GLY A 147 -4.33 7.84 -21.47
N ARG A 148 -3.94 6.83 -20.68
CA ARG A 148 -4.45 5.46 -20.81
C ARG A 148 -4.96 4.96 -19.46
N LYS A 149 -6.16 4.40 -19.42
CA LYS A 149 -6.66 3.66 -18.25
C LYS A 149 -5.82 2.38 -18.20
N TRP A 150 -5.16 2.07 -17.08
CA TRP A 150 -4.67 0.70 -16.88
C TRP A 150 -5.89 -0.23 -16.86
N ARG A 151 -6.02 -1.03 -17.92
CA ARG A 151 -7.02 -2.08 -18.08
C ARG A 151 -6.44 -3.14 -18.98
N LEU A 152 -6.19 -4.32 -18.42
CA LEU A 152 -5.92 -5.51 -19.19
C LEU A 152 -7.23 -6.30 -19.24
N GLN A 153 -8.07 -6.02 -20.26
CA GLN A 153 -9.46 -6.49 -20.27
C GLN A 153 -9.59 -7.97 -20.65
N ASP A 154 -8.68 -8.48 -21.48
CA ASP A 154 -8.81 -9.80 -22.08
C ASP A 154 -7.85 -10.79 -21.43
N ALA A 155 -6.54 -10.64 -21.64
CA ALA A 155 -5.45 -11.24 -20.88
C ALA A 155 -4.12 -10.67 -21.36
N LEU A 156 -3.04 -10.96 -20.65
CA LEU A 156 -1.68 -10.93 -21.16
C LEU A 156 -1.16 -12.36 -21.11
N ASP A 157 -0.88 -12.94 -22.28
CA ASP A 157 -0.35 -14.29 -22.36
C ASP A 157 1.18 -14.30 -22.23
N PRO A 158 1.77 -15.39 -21.70
CA PRO A 158 3.22 -15.53 -21.69
C PRO A 158 3.86 -15.45 -23.08
N ALA A 159 3.13 -15.83 -24.13
CA ALA A 159 3.56 -15.73 -25.52
C ALA A 159 3.65 -14.27 -26.02
N ASP A 160 2.90 -13.35 -25.44
CA ASP A 160 2.92 -11.93 -25.81
C ASP A 160 4.11 -11.19 -25.20
N VAL A 161 4.72 -11.76 -24.16
CA VAL A 161 5.88 -11.19 -23.47
C VAL A 161 7.14 -11.89 -23.97
N VAL A 162 7.59 -11.47 -25.14
CA VAL A 162 8.82 -11.98 -25.75
C VAL A 162 10.05 -11.37 -25.05
N ALA A 163 10.92 -12.22 -24.52
CA ALA A 163 12.35 -11.93 -24.46
C ALA A 163 13.09 -13.07 -25.15
N ASP A 164 14.32 -12.83 -25.62
CA ASP A 164 15.05 -13.78 -26.48
C ASP A 164 14.99 -15.21 -25.94
N GLY A 165 14.55 -16.12 -26.80
CA GLY A 165 14.34 -17.54 -26.50
C GLY A 165 12.87 -17.98 -26.62
N PRO A 166 12.58 -19.27 -26.36
CA PRO A 166 11.22 -19.79 -26.43
C PRO A 166 10.34 -19.20 -25.32
N ALA A 167 9.06 -18.95 -25.66
CA ALA A 167 8.06 -18.54 -24.68
C ALA A 167 7.95 -19.58 -23.55
N PRO A 168 7.83 -19.16 -22.28
CA PRO A 168 7.66 -20.10 -21.18
C PRO A 168 6.33 -20.84 -21.33
N LYS A 169 6.29 -22.10 -20.92
CA LYS A 169 5.03 -22.85 -20.83
C LYS A 169 4.09 -22.16 -19.85
N THR A 170 2.82 -22.00 -20.24
CA THR A 170 1.80 -21.45 -19.37
C THR A 170 1.59 -22.34 -18.15
N ARG A 171 1.74 -21.78 -16.96
CA ARG A 171 1.57 -22.43 -15.65
C ARG A 171 0.12 -22.45 -15.16
N GLY A 172 -0.71 -21.60 -15.75
CA GLY A 172 -2.09 -21.36 -15.35
C GLY A 172 -2.47 -19.90 -15.56
N THR A 173 -3.65 -19.52 -15.05
CA THR A 173 -4.19 -18.16 -15.12
C THR A 173 -4.32 -17.55 -13.74
N VAL A 174 -3.86 -16.30 -13.58
CA VAL A 174 -3.99 -15.54 -12.33
C VAL A 174 -4.74 -14.23 -12.56
N ALA A 175 -5.54 -13.81 -11.57
CA ALA A 175 -6.13 -12.48 -11.57
C ALA A 175 -5.21 -11.50 -10.82
N LEU A 176 -4.92 -10.35 -11.42
CA LEU A 176 -4.22 -9.26 -10.74
C LEU A 176 -5.24 -8.26 -10.18
N HIS A 177 -5.23 -8.05 -8.85
CA HIS A 177 -6.03 -7.00 -8.23
C HIS A 177 -5.35 -5.63 -8.43
N PRO A 178 -5.93 -4.69 -9.21
CA PRO A 178 -5.23 -3.47 -9.62
C PRO A 178 -5.13 -2.40 -8.51
N GLY A 179 -5.91 -2.57 -7.43
CA GLY A 179 -6.08 -1.58 -6.38
C GLY A 179 -6.89 -0.36 -6.84
N CYS A 180 -7.24 0.53 -5.90
CA CYS A 180 -7.95 1.76 -6.19
C CYS A 180 -7.00 2.93 -6.49
N VAL A 181 -6.09 3.23 -5.55
CA VAL A 181 -5.11 4.31 -5.65
C VAL A 181 -4.01 3.97 -6.66
N GLN A 182 -3.46 2.74 -6.59
CA GLN A 182 -2.39 2.29 -7.48
C GLN A 182 -2.82 2.32 -8.94
N ALA A 183 -4.03 1.86 -9.27
CA ALA A 183 -4.55 1.87 -10.63
C ALA A 183 -4.66 3.27 -11.27
N VAL A 184 -4.60 4.34 -10.47
CA VAL A 184 -4.68 5.73 -10.96
C VAL A 184 -3.32 6.44 -10.90
N LEU A 185 -2.59 6.25 -9.81
CA LEU A 185 -1.37 7.01 -9.51
C LEU A 185 -0.06 6.27 -9.79
N LEU A 186 -0.09 4.93 -9.85
CA LEU A 186 1.04 4.08 -10.21
C LEU A 186 0.60 2.97 -11.19
N PRO A 187 -0.13 3.31 -12.28
CA PRO A 187 -0.61 2.31 -13.24
C PRO A 187 0.53 1.51 -13.89
N GLU A 188 1.73 2.08 -13.98
CA GLU A 188 2.94 1.41 -14.45
C GLU A 188 3.31 0.20 -13.59
N VAL A 189 3.10 0.25 -12.27
CA VAL A 189 3.42 -0.88 -11.38
C VAL A 189 2.51 -2.07 -11.67
N ASN A 190 1.23 -1.83 -11.99
CA ASN A 190 0.32 -2.90 -12.40
C ASN A 190 0.70 -3.47 -13.77
N ALA A 191 1.11 -2.62 -14.71
CA ALA A 191 1.60 -3.06 -16.01
C ALA A 191 2.86 -3.92 -15.89
N ASP A 192 3.84 -3.46 -15.11
CA ASP A 192 5.08 -4.17 -14.84
C ASP A 192 4.82 -5.50 -14.14
N THR A 193 3.84 -5.52 -13.22
CA THR A 193 3.41 -6.75 -12.55
C THR A 193 2.87 -7.78 -13.54
N ALA A 194 1.95 -7.36 -14.41
CA ALA A 194 1.39 -8.25 -15.43
C ALA A 194 2.48 -8.79 -16.36
N GLN A 195 3.39 -7.93 -16.83
CA GLN A 195 4.50 -8.34 -17.68
C GLN A 195 5.45 -9.32 -16.98
N VAL A 196 5.83 -9.03 -15.74
CA VAL A 196 6.73 -9.90 -14.96
C VAL A 196 6.09 -11.26 -14.71
N LEU A 197 4.81 -11.31 -14.36
CA LEU A 197 4.09 -12.58 -14.17
C LEU A 197 4.02 -13.37 -15.49
N ALA A 198 3.64 -12.72 -16.60
CA ALA A 198 3.57 -13.35 -17.91
C ALA A 198 4.94 -13.83 -18.40
N TYR A 199 6.00 -13.04 -18.20
CA TYR A 199 7.37 -13.44 -18.49
C TYR A 199 7.82 -14.68 -17.70
N ASN A 200 7.23 -14.92 -16.53
CA ASN A 200 7.52 -16.09 -15.68
C ASN A 200 6.51 -17.25 -15.87
N GLY A 201 5.64 -17.16 -16.88
CA GLY A 201 4.77 -18.26 -17.32
C GLY A 201 3.31 -18.16 -16.89
N TRP A 202 2.86 -17.06 -16.31
CA TRP A 202 1.45 -16.89 -15.94
C TRP A 202 0.63 -16.22 -17.04
N ARG A 203 -0.53 -16.77 -17.39
CA ARG A 203 -1.54 -15.97 -18.09
C ARG A 203 -2.16 -15.00 -17.08
N VAL A 204 -2.10 -13.71 -17.36
CA VAL A 204 -2.58 -12.68 -16.41
C VAL A 204 -3.88 -12.07 -16.91
N VAL A 205 -4.90 -12.04 -16.06
CA VAL A 205 -6.16 -11.34 -16.32
C VAL A 205 -6.38 -10.22 -15.30
N VAL A 206 -7.05 -9.14 -15.69
CA VAL A 206 -7.54 -8.11 -14.77
C VAL A 206 -9.06 -7.99 -14.94
N PRO A 207 -9.85 -8.85 -14.25
CA PRO A 207 -11.29 -8.84 -14.32
C PRO A 207 -11.90 -7.45 -14.18
N LYS A 208 -12.87 -7.15 -15.05
CA LYS A 208 -13.66 -5.92 -14.93
C LYS A 208 -14.52 -6.02 -13.68
N GLY A 209 -14.52 -4.96 -12.87
CA GLY A 209 -15.43 -4.84 -11.74
C GLY A 209 -14.76 -4.83 -10.38
N PHE A 210 -13.48 -5.20 -10.27
CA PHE A 210 -12.74 -5.04 -9.03
C PHE A 210 -12.85 -3.61 -8.51
N ARG A 211 -13.22 -3.49 -7.24
CA ARG A 211 -13.40 -2.24 -6.52
C ARG A 211 -12.16 -1.95 -5.66
N CYS A 212 -12.25 -0.95 -4.80
CA CYS A 212 -11.30 -0.80 -3.70
C CYS A 212 -11.25 -2.09 -2.87
N CYS A 213 -10.07 -2.47 -2.37
CA CYS A 213 -9.95 -3.63 -1.48
C CYS A 213 -10.69 -3.42 -0.14
N GLY A 214 -10.96 -2.19 0.28
CA GLY A 214 -11.63 -1.91 1.56
C GLY A 214 -10.68 -1.56 2.70
N ALA A 215 -9.37 -1.78 2.55
CA ALA A 215 -8.38 -1.57 3.61
C ALA A 215 -8.44 -0.16 4.23
N LEU A 216 -8.54 0.88 3.39
CA LEU A 216 -8.63 2.27 3.88
C LEU A 216 -9.88 2.52 4.72
N HIS A 217 -11.01 1.85 4.43
CA HIS A 217 -12.25 1.99 5.19
C HIS A 217 -12.18 1.20 6.49
N ALA A 218 -11.74 -0.05 6.44
CA ALA A 218 -11.58 -0.90 7.62
C ALA A 218 -10.64 -0.28 8.66
N HIS A 219 -9.49 0.23 8.21
CA HIS A 219 -8.55 0.93 9.09
C HIS A 219 -9.12 2.23 9.69
N GLN A 220 -10.22 2.76 9.17
CA GLN A 220 -10.88 3.98 9.68
C GLN A 220 -12.25 3.66 10.32
N GLY A 221 -12.45 2.41 10.75
CA GLY A 221 -13.66 1.98 11.46
C GLY A 221 -14.91 1.81 10.56
N GLN A 222 -14.82 2.06 9.25
CA GLN A 222 -15.94 1.89 8.32
C GLN A 222 -16.12 0.42 7.89
N ALA A 223 -16.39 -0.45 8.86
CA ALA A 223 -16.47 -1.90 8.67
C ALA A 223 -17.57 -2.32 7.69
N ALA A 224 -18.75 -1.68 7.72
CA ALA A 224 -19.84 -1.97 6.79
C ALA A 224 -19.43 -1.74 5.33
N VAL A 225 -18.81 -0.59 5.03
CA VAL A 225 -18.31 -0.26 3.68
C VAL A 225 -17.22 -1.26 3.24
N ALA A 226 -16.32 -1.64 4.16
CA ALA A 226 -15.29 -2.64 3.87
C ALA A 226 -15.90 -4.02 3.53
N ARG A 227 -16.93 -4.48 4.25
CA ARG A 227 -17.65 -5.73 3.96
C ARG A 227 -18.32 -5.69 2.59
N ASP A 228 -18.97 -4.59 2.23
CA ASP A 228 -19.62 -4.46 0.91
C ASP A 228 -18.62 -4.49 -0.25
N LEU A 229 -17.47 -3.83 -0.07
CA LEU A 229 -16.36 -3.90 -1.02
C LEU A 229 -15.82 -5.33 -1.13
N ALA A 230 -15.69 -6.04 -0.01
CA ALA A 230 -15.22 -7.42 0.01
C ALA A 230 -16.16 -8.36 -0.76
N ARG A 231 -17.46 -8.31 -0.48
CA ARG A 231 -18.49 -9.08 -1.20
C ARG A 231 -18.43 -8.84 -2.71
N ALA A 232 -18.30 -7.57 -3.14
CA ALA A 232 -18.19 -7.22 -4.55
C ALA A 232 -16.92 -7.78 -5.20
N ASN A 233 -15.76 -7.72 -4.52
CA ASN A 233 -14.50 -8.23 -5.04
C ASN A 233 -14.49 -9.77 -5.11
N ILE A 234 -15.06 -10.45 -4.12
CA ILE A 234 -15.22 -11.92 -4.11
C ILE A 234 -16.07 -12.34 -5.32
N ALA A 235 -17.20 -11.68 -5.58
CA ALA A 235 -18.05 -12.00 -6.72
C ALA A 235 -17.33 -11.82 -8.07
N VAL A 236 -16.52 -10.76 -8.21
CA VAL A 236 -15.71 -10.53 -9.42
C VAL A 236 -14.64 -11.62 -9.60
N PHE A 237 -13.99 -12.04 -8.52
CA PHE A 237 -12.99 -13.10 -8.55
C PHE A 237 -13.60 -14.46 -8.93
N GLU A 238 -14.73 -14.83 -8.31
CA GLU A 238 -15.43 -16.08 -8.63
C GLU A 238 -15.91 -16.10 -10.08
N ALA A 239 -16.46 -14.98 -10.58
CA ALA A 239 -16.88 -14.86 -11.98
C ALA A 239 -15.72 -14.95 -12.99
N ALA A 240 -14.50 -14.63 -12.57
CA ALA A 240 -13.31 -14.75 -13.41
C ALA A 240 -12.85 -16.21 -13.57
N GLY A 241 -13.28 -17.13 -12.69
CA GLY A 241 -12.96 -18.55 -12.78
C GLY A 241 -11.46 -18.87 -12.64
N VAL A 242 -10.70 -18.02 -11.93
CA VAL A 242 -9.26 -18.24 -11.67
C VAL A 242 -9.03 -18.75 -10.25
N GLU A 243 -7.95 -19.50 -10.06
CA GLU A 243 -7.63 -20.12 -8.76
C GLU A 243 -6.83 -19.21 -7.83
N ARG A 244 -6.21 -18.16 -8.37
CA ARG A 244 -5.25 -17.32 -7.64
C ARG A 244 -5.44 -15.84 -7.93
N LEU A 245 -5.43 -15.04 -6.86
CA LEU A 245 -5.44 -13.58 -6.92
C LEU A 245 -4.08 -13.04 -6.49
N ILE A 246 -3.43 -12.29 -7.38
CA ILE A 246 -2.17 -11.61 -7.08
C ILE A 246 -2.46 -10.19 -6.58
N SER A 247 -1.85 -9.85 -5.45
CA SER A 247 -1.70 -8.47 -4.98
C SER A 247 -0.26 -8.01 -5.14
N ASN A 248 -0.07 -6.78 -5.60
CA ASN A 248 1.23 -6.11 -5.67
C ASN A 248 1.26 -4.84 -4.80
N ALA A 249 0.37 -4.76 -3.81
CA ALA A 249 0.31 -3.66 -2.87
C ALA A 249 0.08 -4.23 -1.47
N ALA A 250 1.09 -4.15 -0.62
CA ALA A 250 1.11 -4.79 0.69
C ALA A 250 -0.15 -4.53 1.53
N GLY A 251 -0.64 -3.28 1.57
CA GLY A 251 -1.85 -2.93 2.32
C GLY A 251 -3.13 -3.51 1.72
N CYS A 252 -3.19 -3.68 0.38
CA CYS A 252 -4.30 -4.40 -0.25
C CYS A 252 -4.21 -5.89 0.06
N GLY A 253 -3.04 -6.51 -0.14
CA GLY A 253 -2.84 -7.94 0.08
C GLY A 253 -3.19 -8.38 1.50
N ALA A 254 -2.73 -7.64 2.52
CA ALA A 254 -3.03 -7.94 3.93
C ALA A 254 -4.54 -7.91 4.23
N HIS A 255 -5.25 -6.93 3.68
CA HIS A 255 -6.69 -6.82 3.91
C HIS A 255 -7.50 -7.82 3.08
N LEU A 256 -7.09 -8.11 1.84
CA LEU A 256 -7.69 -9.14 0.98
C LEU A 256 -7.53 -10.54 1.61
N LYS A 257 -6.34 -10.88 2.15
CA LYS A 257 -6.11 -12.10 2.96
C LYS A 257 -6.95 -12.09 4.25
N GLY A 258 -7.36 -10.92 4.74
CA GLY A 258 -8.23 -10.75 5.91
C GLY A 258 -9.74 -10.89 5.63
N TYR A 259 -10.18 -11.06 4.38
CA TYR A 259 -11.60 -11.14 4.05
C TYR A 259 -12.35 -12.28 4.74
N GLY A 260 -11.69 -13.43 4.93
CA GLY A 260 -12.29 -14.56 5.63
C GLY A 260 -12.73 -14.19 7.05
N HIS A 261 -11.92 -13.38 7.75
CA HIS A 261 -12.27 -12.85 9.05
C HIS A 261 -13.30 -11.71 8.96
N LEU A 262 -13.14 -10.78 8.03
CA LEU A 262 -14.04 -9.63 7.85
C LEU A 262 -15.51 -10.03 7.63
N LEU A 263 -15.74 -11.19 7.02
CA LEU A 263 -17.04 -11.76 6.67
C LEU A 263 -17.34 -13.06 7.43
N GLU A 264 -16.63 -13.35 8.54
CA GLU A 264 -16.78 -14.62 9.27
C GLU A 264 -18.18 -14.83 9.84
N ASP A 265 -18.82 -13.74 10.27
CA ASP A 265 -20.17 -13.74 10.84
C ASP A 265 -21.28 -13.58 9.78
N ASP A 266 -20.93 -13.58 8.48
CA ASP A 266 -21.90 -13.45 7.38
C ASP A 266 -22.21 -14.84 6.79
N PRO A 267 -23.38 -15.46 7.09
CA PRO A 267 -23.68 -16.84 6.69
C PRO A 267 -23.66 -17.04 5.16
N GLY A 268 -23.98 -16.01 4.38
CA GLY A 268 -24.00 -16.06 2.92
C GLY A 268 -22.61 -15.92 2.28
N TRP A 269 -21.62 -15.49 3.06
CA TRP A 269 -20.30 -15.10 2.53
C TRP A 269 -19.12 -15.75 3.23
N ALA A 270 -19.22 -16.19 4.49
CA ALA A 270 -18.08 -16.69 5.28
C ALA A 270 -17.25 -17.74 4.54
N ALA A 271 -17.88 -18.79 4.00
CA ALA A 271 -17.18 -19.84 3.26
C ALA A 271 -16.55 -19.34 1.95
N ARG A 272 -17.20 -18.41 1.25
CA ARG A 272 -16.69 -17.80 0.01
C ARG A 272 -15.50 -16.88 0.30
N ALA A 273 -15.60 -16.10 1.37
CA ALA A 273 -14.55 -15.20 1.83
C ALA A 273 -13.32 -15.96 2.32
N ALA A 274 -13.49 -17.09 3.01
CA ALA A 274 -12.39 -17.95 3.41
C ALA A 274 -11.65 -18.53 2.18
N ARG A 275 -12.39 -19.05 1.19
CA ARG A 275 -11.80 -19.53 -0.07
C ARG A 275 -11.08 -18.42 -0.85
N PHE A 276 -11.69 -17.24 -0.93
CA PHE A 276 -11.07 -16.07 -1.54
C PHE A 276 -9.78 -15.69 -0.80
N ALA A 277 -9.82 -15.54 0.52
CA ALA A 277 -8.65 -15.16 1.32
C ALA A 277 -7.47 -16.12 1.11
N ALA A 278 -7.74 -17.42 1.01
CA ALA A 278 -6.75 -18.44 0.74
C ALA A 278 -6.15 -18.39 -0.69
N SER A 279 -6.84 -17.78 -1.66
CA SER A 279 -6.35 -17.62 -3.03
C SER A 279 -5.48 -16.38 -3.24
N VAL A 280 -5.44 -15.46 -2.26
CA VAL A 280 -4.68 -14.21 -2.34
C VAL A 280 -3.22 -14.47 -2.02
N THR A 281 -2.31 -14.04 -2.89
CA THR A 281 -0.87 -14.06 -2.63
C THR A 281 -0.22 -12.74 -3.01
N ASP A 282 0.89 -12.40 -2.36
CA ASP A 282 1.70 -11.26 -2.77
C ASP A 282 2.50 -11.62 -4.03
N VAL A 283 2.67 -10.68 -4.95
CA VAL A 283 3.40 -10.91 -6.19
C VAL A 283 4.83 -11.40 -5.95
N THR A 284 5.50 -10.94 -4.88
CA THR A 284 6.86 -11.38 -4.58
C THR A 284 6.91 -12.81 -4.05
N GLU A 285 5.94 -13.17 -3.22
CA GLU A 285 5.73 -14.52 -2.70
C GLU A 285 5.46 -15.50 -3.86
N ASP A 286 4.50 -15.20 -4.72
CA ASP A 286 4.16 -16.03 -5.89
C ASP A 286 5.33 -16.23 -6.84
N LEU A 287 6.09 -15.15 -7.14
CA LEU A 287 7.24 -15.24 -8.03
C LEU A 287 8.34 -16.15 -7.47
N VAL A 288 8.60 -16.09 -6.15
CA VAL A 288 9.58 -16.98 -5.51
C VAL A 288 9.08 -18.42 -5.50
N GLU A 289 7.82 -18.67 -5.12
CA GLU A 289 7.24 -20.01 -5.01
C GLU A 289 7.10 -20.70 -6.37
N SER A 290 6.61 -19.97 -7.38
CA SER A 290 6.48 -20.51 -8.74
C SER A 290 7.83 -20.60 -9.46
N GLY A 291 8.82 -19.83 -9.02
CA GLY A 291 10.16 -19.77 -9.59
C GLY A 291 10.28 -18.72 -10.69
N VAL A 292 11.32 -17.90 -10.57
CA VAL A 292 11.62 -16.82 -11.51
C VAL A 292 12.70 -17.18 -12.52
N ARG A 293 12.57 -16.67 -13.75
CA ARG A 293 13.65 -16.65 -14.74
C ARG A 293 14.74 -15.72 -14.25
N ARG A 294 16.00 -16.03 -14.56
CA ARG A 294 17.13 -15.20 -14.13
C ARG A 294 17.12 -13.86 -14.87
N PRO A 295 17.16 -12.71 -14.15
CA PRO A 295 17.33 -11.41 -14.78
C PRO A 295 18.68 -11.29 -15.50
N ARG A 296 18.71 -10.56 -16.62
CA ARG A 296 19.87 -10.49 -17.53
C ARG A 296 20.62 -9.16 -17.41
N ARG A 297 19.90 -8.05 -17.28
CA ARG A 297 20.51 -6.72 -17.18
C ARG A 297 21.14 -6.50 -15.80
N PRO A 298 22.44 -6.19 -15.73
CA PRO A 298 23.08 -5.83 -14.48
C PRO A 298 22.68 -4.42 -14.02
N PHE A 299 22.66 -4.21 -12.71
CA PHE A 299 22.42 -2.92 -12.07
C PHE A 299 23.63 -2.52 -11.23
N SER A 300 24.40 -1.52 -11.63
CA SER A 300 25.52 -1.02 -10.82
C SER A 300 25.08 0.00 -9.76
N LEU A 301 23.88 -0.15 -9.20
CA LEU A 301 23.28 0.78 -8.25
C LEU A 301 23.21 0.17 -6.86
N ARG A 302 23.42 1.00 -5.83
CA ARG A 302 23.15 0.61 -4.45
C ARG A 302 21.68 0.79 -4.12
N ALA A 303 21.04 -0.26 -3.65
CA ALA A 303 19.63 -0.28 -3.26
C ALA A 303 19.45 -0.67 -1.80
N THR A 304 18.42 -0.13 -1.17
CA THR A 304 17.96 -0.58 0.13
C THR A 304 16.48 -0.93 0.08
N TYR A 305 16.02 -1.85 0.94
CA TYR A 305 14.64 -2.30 0.96
C TYR A 305 13.92 -1.80 2.22
N HIS A 306 12.81 -1.10 2.01
CA HIS A 306 11.87 -0.79 3.09
C HIS A 306 10.78 -1.86 3.09
N ASP A 307 10.66 -2.59 4.20
CA ASP A 307 9.60 -3.57 4.41
C ASP A 307 8.27 -2.85 4.65
N PRO A 308 7.29 -2.97 3.74
CA PRO A 308 5.95 -2.49 4.03
C PRO A 308 5.40 -3.26 5.23
N CYS A 309 5.00 -2.55 6.28
CA CYS A 309 4.55 -3.16 7.52
C CYS A 309 3.41 -4.19 7.33
N HIS A 310 2.46 -3.94 6.42
CA HIS A 310 1.40 -4.90 6.09
C HIS A 310 1.88 -6.12 5.30
N LEU A 311 3.03 -6.06 4.63
CA LEU A 311 3.62 -7.25 3.98
C LEU A 311 4.30 -8.14 5.02
N ILE A 312 5.22 -7.56 5.79
CA ILE A 312 6.03 -8.33 6.74
C ILE A 312 5.26 -8.75 7.99
N HIS A 313 4.44 -7.88 8.57
CA HIS A 313 3.68 -8.19 9.79
C HIS A 313 2.30 -8.76 9.47
N GLY A 314 1.63 -8.16 8.48
CA GLY A 314 0.25 -8.54 8.13
C GLY A 314 0.16 -9.82 7.31
N GLN A 315 0.98 -9.95 6.27
CA GLN A 315 0.99 -11.13 5.39
C GLN A 315 2.09 -12.14 5.75
N ARG A 316 3.01 -11.78 6.67
CA ARG A 316 4.16 -12.61 7.08
C ARG A 316 5.15 -12.91 5.95
N VAL A 317 5.21 -12.04 4.94
CA VAL A 317 6.14 -12.14 3.82
C VAL A 317 7.36 -11.25 4.07
N ALA A 318 8.50 -11.86 4.43
CA ALA A 318 9.74 -11.13 4.75
C ALA A 318 10.84 -11.34 3.69
N GLU A 319 11.12 -12.60 3.35
CA GLU A 319 12.29 -12.94 2.51
C GLU A 319 12.03 -12.82 1.01
N ALA A 320 10.80 -13.06 0.55
CA ALA A 320 10.52 -13.14 -0.89
C ALA A 320 10.95 -11.88 -1.68
N PRO A 321 10.67 -10.64 -1.24
CA PRO A 321 11.18 -9.45 -1.90
C PRO A 321 12.71 -9.41 -1.99
N ARG A 322 13.42 -9.82 -0.93
CA ARG A 322 14.89 -9.78 -0.88
C ARG A 322 15.51 -10.82 -1.81
N LEU A 323 14.94 -12.03 -1.86
CA LEU A 323 15.38 -13.08 -2.78
C LEU A 323 15.29 -12.62 -4.24
N LEU A 324 14.17 -11.99 -4.61
CA LEU A 324 13.99 -11.44 -5.96
C LEU A 324 14.97 -10.31 -6.27
N LEU A 325 15.22 -9.40 -5.32
CA LEU A 325 16.17 -8.30 -5.52
C LEU A 325 17.61 -8.81 -5.63
N ARG A 326 18.02 -9.78 -4.81
CA ARG A 326 19.36 -10.41 -4.89
C ARG A 326 19.57 -11.21 -6.18
N ALA A 327 18.49 -11.66 -6.82
CA ALA A 327 18.58 -12.34 -8.12
C ALA A 327 18.95 -11.40 -9.27
N ILE A 328 18.84 -10.07 -9.09
CA ILE A 328 19.22 -9.07 -10.10
C ILE A 328 20.75 -8.93 -10.11
N PRO A 329 21.42 -9.23 -11.24
CA PRO A 329 22.88 -9.13 -11.31
C PRO A 329 23.38 -7.72 -10.98
N GLY A 330 24.47 -7.62 -10.21
CA GLY A 330 25.13 -6.35 -9.88
C GLY A 330 24.44 -5.48 -8.82
N LEU A 331 23.16 -5.70 -8.51
CA LEU A 331 22.42 -4.86 -7.56
C LEU A 331 23.00 -5.00 -6.14
N ASP A 332 23.61 -3.93 -5.62
CA ASP A 332 24.16 -3.89 -4.26
C ASP A 332 23.04 -3.62 -3.25
N LEU A 333 22.44 -4.70 -2.70
CA LEU A 333 21.37 -4.60 -1.71
C LEU A 333 21.93 -4.45 -0.30
N VAL A 334 21.83 -3.24 0.25
CA VAL A 334 22.28 -2.91 1.61
C VAL A 334 21.13 -2.90 2.62
N PRO A 335 21.36 -3.35 3.88
CA PRO A 335 20.33 -3.37 4.90
C PRO A 335 19.86 -1.96 5.28
N LEU A 336 18.57 -1.82 5.57
CA LEU A 336 17.98 -0.60 6.10
C LEU A 336 17.77 -0.75 7.61
N ALA A 337 18.36 0.14 8.40
CA ALA A 337 18.05 0.22 9.82
C ALA A 337 16.54 0.47 10.02
N GLU A 338 15.95 -0.30 10.95
CA GLU A 338 14.51 -0.27 11.22
C GLU A 338 13.64 -0.45 9.97
N SER A 339 14.07 -1.28 9.01
CA SER A 339 13.39 -1.48 7.73
C SER A 339 11.89 -1.76 7.85
N THR A 340 11.50 -2.45 8.94
CA THR A 340 10.14 -2.89 9.29
C THR A 340 9.27 -1.84 9.98
N TRP A 341 9.86 -0.72 10.41
CA TRP A 341 9.10 0.37 11.01
C TRP A 341 8.29 1.13 9.97
N CYS A 342 7.11 1.61 10.40
CA CYS A 342 6.20 2.36 9.55
C CYS A 342 6.88 3.60 8.94
N CYS A 343 6.63 3.84 7.66
CA CYS A 343 7.10 5.05 6.97
C CYS A 343 6.30 6.33 7.29
N GLY A 344 5.20 6.21 8.08
CA GLY A 344 4.30 7.32 8.42
C GLY A 344 3.05 7.44 7.53
N SER A 345 2.97 6.72 6.40
CA SER A 345 1.79 6.81 5.51
C SER A 345 0.51 6.28 6.16
N ALA A 346 0.55 5.03 6.62
CA ALA A 346 -0.55 4.29 7.27
C ALA A 346 -1.95 4.59 6.67
N GLY A 347 -2.08 4.48 5.34
CA GLY A 347 -3.31 4.78 4.63
C GLY A 347 -3.51 6.29 4.47
N ILE A 348 -4.40 6.86 5.28
CA ILE A 348 -4.67 8.31 5.33
C ILE A 348 -4.08 8.98 6.58
N TYR A 349 -3.29 8.26 7.38
CA TYR A 349 -2.70 8.77 8.62
C TYR A 349 -1.83 10.00 8.37
N SER A 350 -1.09 10.05 7.27
CA SER A 350 -0.30 11.24 6.90
C SER A 350 -1.12 12.49 6.60
N VAL A 351 -2.43 12.34 6.37
CA VAL A 351 -3.37 13.45 6.20
C VAL A 351 -4.08 13.78 7.51
N THR A 352 -4.44 12.77 8.31
CA THR A 352 -5.19 12.97 9.56
C THR A 352 -4.30 13.30 10.76
N HIS A 353 -3.02 12.93 10.72
CA HIS A 353 -2.01 13.13 11.77
C HIS A 353 -0.66 13.54 11.14
N PRO A 354 -0.60 14.69 10.44
CA PRO A 354 0.56 15.10 9.65
C PRO A 354 1.84 15.19 10.49
N ASP A 355 1.79 15.72 11.71
CA ASP A 355 2.97 15.88 12.58
C ASP A 355 3.59 14.52 12.95
N ALA A 356 2.77 13.59 13.46
CA ALA A 356 3.22 12.26 13.84
C ALA A 356 3.68 11.45 12.62
N ALA A 357 3.02 11.60 11.47
CA ALA A 357 3.47 10.99 10.23
C ALA A 357 4.80 11.58 9.73
N GLY A 358 5.01 12.88 9.95
CA GLY A 358 6.23 13.61 9.64
C GLY A 358 7.42 13.12 10.46
N GLU A 359 7.25 12.95 11.77
CA GLU A 359 8.28 12.42 12.66
C GLU A 359 8.73 11.01 12.25
N LEU A 360 7.77 10.12 11.94
CA LEU A 360 8.07 8.78 11.42
C LEU A 360 8.80 8.82 10.07
N LEU A 361 8.37 9.72 9.21
CA LEU A 361 8.97 9.90 7.89
C LEU A 361 10.41 10.40 8.02
N GLU A 362 10.66 11.44 8.82
CA GLU A 362 12.00 11.99 9.05
C GLU A 362 12.97 10.91 9.55
N ARG A 363 12.54 10.12 10.55
CA ARG A 363 13.31 8.98 11.04
C ARG A 363 13.62 7.97 9.93
N LYS A 364 12.60 7.57 9.15
CA LYS A 364 12.75 6.61 8.04
C LYS A 364 13.74 7.12 6.99
N ILE A 365 13.62 8.39 6.63
CA ILE A 365 14.49 9.06 5.67
C ILE A 365 15.93 9.13 6.19
N GLY A 366 16.14 9.45 7.47
CA GLY A 366 17.47 9.47 8.09
C GLY A 366 18.18 8.13 7.93
N HIS A 367 17.48 7.03 8.24
CA HIS A 367 17.99 5.68 8.03
C HIS A 367 18.27 5.35 6.57
N ILE A 368 17.38 5.74 5.64
CA ILE A 368 17.60 5.56 4.20
C ILE A 368 18.89 6.26 3.76
N ARG A 369 19.10 7.52 4.15
CA ARG A 369 20.29 8.29 3.76
C ARG A 369 21.58 7.69 4.33
N ALA A 370 21.53 7.18 5.56
CA ALA A 370 22.66 6.52 6.20
C ALA A 370 23.15 5.27 5.43
N THR A 371 22.30 4.65 4.60
CA THR A 371 22.72 3.52 3.76
C THR A 371 23.59 3.91 2.56
N GLY A 372 23.57 5.19 2.16
CA GLY A 372 24.17 5.64 0.89
C GLY A 372 23.52 5.03 -0.35
N ALA A 373 22.32 4.44 -0.24
CA ALA A 373 21.61 3.86 -1.38
C ALA A 373 21.07 4.94 -2.32
N GLU A 374 21.12 4.64 -3.62
CA GLU A 374 20.56 5.45 -4.69
C GLU A 374 19.12 5.06 -5.00
N LEU A 375 18.71 3.87 -4.54
CA LEU A 375 17.38 3.29 -4.70
C LEU A 375 16.81 2.85 -3.36
N VAL A 376 15.56 3.19 -3.10
CA VAL A 376 14.72 2.59 -2.06
C VAL A 376 13.66 1.76 -2.74
N VAL A 377 13.65 0.46 -2.46
CA VAL A 377 12.68 -0.48 -2.99
C VAL A 377 11.59 -0.75 -1.96
N THR A 378 10.31 -0.67 -2.33
CA THR A 378 9.17 -0.96 -1.43
C THR A 378 7.90 -1.36 -2.18
N GLY A 379 7.17 -2.36 -1.67
CA GLY A 379 6.01 -2.99 -2.32
C GLY A 379 4.62 -2.43 -1.93
N ASN A 380 4.50 -1.11 -1.71
CA ASN A 380 3.23 -0.52 -1.26
C ASN A 380 3.09 0.95 -1.69
N PRO A 381 1.99 1.34 -2.37
CA PRO A 381 1.76 2.71 -2.84
C PRO A 381 1.92 3.77 -1.76
N GLY A 382 1.34 3.57 -0.57
CA GLY A 382 1.44 4.54 0.53
C GLY A 382 2.88 4.76 0.96
N CYS A 383 3.65 3.69 1.12
CA CYS A 383 5.08 3.78 1.44
C CYS A 383 5.85 4.49 0.32
N MET A 384 5.56 4.15 -0.95
CA MET A 384 6.19 4.78 -2.10
C MET A 384 5.95 6.28 -2.11
N PHE A 385 4.71 6.75 -1.92
CA PHE A 385 4.40 8.19 -1.92
C PHE A 385 4.99 8.92 -0.72
N GLN A 386 4.89 8.34 0.48
CA GLN A 386 5.39 8.98 1.70
C GLN A 386 6.91 9.14 1.67
N ILE A 387 7.65 8.07 1.35
CA ILE A 387 9.12 8.13 1.25
C ILE A 387 9.54 9.02 0.08
N ALA A 388 8.83 8.98 -1.06
CA ALA A 388 9.07 9.90 -2.17
C ALA A 388 8.99 11.37 -1.74
N GLY A 389 7.91 11.71 -1.03
CA GLY A 389 7.64 13.05 -0.55
C GLY A 389 8.74 13.53 0.37
N GLY A 390 9.13 12.71 1.35
CA GLY A 390 10.22 13.01 2.28
C GLY A 390 11.57 13.21 1.59
N LEU A 391 11.95 12.31 0.69
CA LEU A 391 13.20 12.44 -0.09
C LEU A 391 13.21 13.72 -0.94
N ARG A 392 12.10 14.02 -1.63
CA ARG A 392 11.94 15.23 -2.44
C ARG A 392 12.01 16.50 -1.61
N ALA A 393 11.38 16.51 -0.43
CA ALA A 393 11.35 17.68 0.46
C ALA A 393 12.76 18.12 0.90
N MET A 394 13.73 17.21 0.98
CA MET A 394 15.13 17.56 1.28
C MET A 394 16.03 17.64 0.04
N GLY A 395 15.46 17.65 -1.18
CA GLY A 395 16.24 17.70 -2.42
C GLY A 395 17.09 16.46 -2.69
N SER A 396 16.73 15.29 -2.13
CA SER A 396 17.46 14.04 -2.36
C SER A 396 17.24 13.52 -3.77
N SER A 397 18.29 12.97 -4.38
CA SER A 397 18.25 12.25 -5.66
C SER A 397 17.88 10.77 -5.53
N VAL A 398 17.70 10.26 -4.31
CA VAL A 398 17.35 8.85 -4.06
C VAL A 398 15.98 8.55 -4.66
N ARG A 399 15.89 7.46 -5.42
CA ARG A 399 14.68 7.08 -6.16
C ARG A 399 13.92 6.00 -5.40
N VAL A 400 12.59 6.10 -5.39
CA VAL A 400 11.73 5.07 -4.78
C VAL A 400 11.09 4.24 -5.88
N VAL A 401 11.26 2.92 -5.80
CA VAL A 401 10.85 1.97 -6.83
C VAL A 401 10.11 0.78 -6.23
N HIS A 402 9.29 0.12 -7.06
CA HIS A 402 8.57 -1.10 -6.71
C HIS A 402 9.42 -2.31 -7.12
N PRO A 403 9.47 -3.40 -6.31
CA PRO A 403 10.25 -4.60 -6.65
C PRO A 403 9.98 -5.12 -8.07
N VAL A 404 8.70 -5.23 -8.46
CA VAL A 404 8.33 -5.75 -9.79
C VAL A 404 8.77 -4.84 -10.95
N SER A 405 8.80 -3.53 -10.75
CA SER A 405 9.27 -2.59 -11.79
C SER A 405 10.78 -2.74 -11.99
N LEU A 406 11.52 -2.97 -10.90
CA LEU A 406 12.96 -3.25 -10.98
C LEU A 406 13.23 -4.59 -11.69
N LEU A 407 12.47 -5.64 -11.35
CA LEU A 407 12.54 -6.93 -12.05
C LEU A 407 12.22 -6.80 -13.54
N ARG A 408 11.16 -6.06 -13.89
CA ARG A 408 10.80 -5.79 -15.28
C ARG A 408 11.96 -5.17 -16.06
N ILE A 409 12.66 -4.20 -15.45
CA ILE A 409 13.86 -3.58 -16.04
C ILE A 409 15.02 -4.58 -16.12
N ALA A 410 15.23 -5.40 -15.09
CA ALA A 410 16.24 -6.43 -15.09
C ALA A 410 16.00 -7.56 -16.13
N TYR A 411 14.74 -7.75 -16.55
CA TYR A 411 14.34 -8.60 -17.66
C TYR A 411 14.40 -7.93 -19.03
N GLU A 412 14.71 -6.64 -19.09
CA GLU A 412 14.80 -5.86 -20.34
C GLU A 412 13.50 -5.83 -21.15
N LEU A 413 12.36 -6.10 -20.51
CA LEU A 413 11.07 -6.05 -21.17
C LEU A 413 10.75 -4.59 -21.55
N PRO A 414 10.14 -4.29 -22.70
CA PRO A 414 9.67 -2.94 -23.01
C PRO A 414 8.46 -2.59 -22.14
N PRO A 415 8.28 -1.33 -21.70
CA PRO A 415 7.15 -0.98 -20.84
C PRO A 415 5.82 -0.94 -21.63
N LEU A 416 4.74 -1.49 -21.07
CA LEU A 416 3.40 -1.39 -21.69
C LEU A 416 2.78 0.01 -21.59
N LEU A 417 3.23 0.81 -20.62
CA LEU A 417 2.76 2.17 -20.39
C LEU A 417 3.95 3.14 -20.39
N PRO A 418 3.77 4.39 -20.87
CA PRO A 418 4.81 5.40 -20.73
C PRO A 418 5.11 5.66 -19.26
N TYR A 419 6.37 5.52 -18.88
CA TYR A 419 6.82 5.87 -17.54
C TYR A 419 6.71 7.37 -17.26
N SER A 420 6.41 7.71 -16.01
CA SER A 420 6.67 9.06 -15.49
C SER A 420 8.18 9.35 -15.48
N ARG A 421 8.55 10.64 -15.43
CA ARG A 421 9.97 11.06 -15.43
C ARG A 421 10.78 10.36 -14.34
N ARG A 422 10.11 10.00 -13.24
CA ARG A 422 10.64 9.26 -12.11
C ARG A 422 11.37 7.96 -12.49
N TRP A 423 10.86 7.23 -13.48
CA TRP A 423 11.37 5.89 -13.83
C TRP A 423 12.20 5.85 -15.10
N GLN A 424 12.12 6.89 -15.94
CA GLN A 424 12.88 6.99 -17.20
C GLN A 424 14.40 6.96 -16.98
N SER A 425 14.87 7.52 -15.85
CA SER A 425 16.30 7.52 -15.49
C SER A 425 16.84 6.15 -15.04
N LEU A 426 15.98 5.17 -14.78
CA LEU A 426 16.36 3.80 -14.41
C LEU A 426 16.45 2.87 -15.62
N THR A 427 15.81 3.26 -16.72
CA THR A 427 15.82 2.53 -17.98
C THR A 427 16.94 2.98 -18.91
N SER A 428 17.36 4.25 -18.77
CA SER A 428 18.56 4.83 -19.39
C SER A 428 19.81 4.15 -18.84
#